data_AF-A0A9J7F620-F1
#
_entry.id   AF-A0A9J7F620-F1
#
_cell.length_a   1.000
_cell.length_b   1.000
_cell.length_c   1.000
_cell.angle_alpha   90.00
_cell.angle_beta   90.00
_cell.angle_gamma   90.00
#
_symmetry.space_group_name_H-M   'P 1'
#
loop_
_entity.id
_entity.type
_entity.pdbx_description
1 polymer ?
#
loop_
_entity_poly.entity_id
_entity_poly.type
_entity_poly.pdbx_seq_one_letter_code
_entity_poly.pdbx_strand_id
1 'polypeptide(L)'
;MAEGDIGTLAPSSYRYERFTNCYKHFHQLDPEVTKWVYDKFVAQLQTSIREEISEIKEEGNLEAVLNSLDKIVEEGKAHGEPAWRPSGIPEKDLCSVMAPYFLQQRNTLCHRVQKQEAKNQELADAVLAGRRQVEEMQQQVQALRQAWQALHKEQTELLSVLRAPE
;
A
#
# COMPACT_ATOMS: atom_id res chain seq x y z
N MET A 1 -29.33 13.96 13.82
CA MET A 1 -30.23 14.59 14.81
C MET A 1 -30.61 13.52 15.81
N ALA A 2 -29.85 13.44 16.91
CA ALA A 2 -30.21 12.66 18.07
C ALA A 2 -29.81 13.53 19.26
N GLU A 3 -30.79 14.26 19.80
CA GLU A 3 -30.65 14.85 21.12
C GLU A 3 -30.61 13.68 22.10
N GLY A 4 -29.40 13.34 22.55
CA GLY A 4 -29.19 12.37 23.61
C GLY A 4 -29.80 12.90 24.89
N ASP A 5 -30.86 12.23 25.33
CA ASP A 5 -31.56 12.47 26.58
C ASP A 5 -30.59 12.22 27.75
N ILE A 6 -29.93 13.29 28.21
CA ILE A 6 -29.06 13.25 29.39
C ILE A 6 -29.96 13.12 30.61
N GLY A 7 -30.20 11.86 30.97
CA GLY A 7 -30.49 11.35 32.31
C GLY A 7 -31.44 12.21 33.14
N THR A 8 -32.70 11.78 33.20
CA THR A 8 -33.74 12.09 34.21
C THR A 8 -33.20 12.83 35.44
N LEU A 9 -33.00 14.14 35.30
CA LEU A 9 -32.63 15.00 36.39
C LEU A 9 -33.90 15.19 37.22
N ALA A 10 -33.82 14.90 38.53
CA ALA A 10 -34.90 15.15 39.49
C ALA A 10 -35.62 16.48 39.19
N PRO A 11 -36.96 16.54 39.36
CA PRO A 11 -37.75 17.73 39.02
C PRO A 11 -37.07 18.97 39.61
N SER A 12 -36.94 20.03 38.82
CA SER A 12 -36.21 21.27 39.18
C SER A 12 -36.56 21.79 40.58
N SER A 13 -37.82 21.56 40.99
CA SER A 13 -38.33 21.81 42.33
C SER A 13 -37.55 21.11 43.46
N TYR A 14 -37.16 19.83 43.32
CA TYR A 14 -36.43 19.06 44.32
C TYR A 14 -34.97 19.54 44.49
N ARG A 15 -34.35 20.02 43.41
CA ARG A 15 -32.98 20.56 43.44
C ARG A 15 -32.95 21.94 44.07
N TYR A 16 -33.96 22.77 43.81
CA TYR A 16 -34.12 24.06 44.49
C TYR A 16 -34.44 23.89 45.98
N GLU A 17 -35.32 22.94 46.34
CA GLU A 17 -35.65 22.61 47.72
C GLU A 17 -34.42 22.16 48.53
N ARG A 18 -33.53 21.38 47.93
CA ARG A 18 -32.25 21.04 48.55
C ARG A 18 -31.35 22.27 48.77
N PHE A 19 -31.29 23.17 47.80
CA PHE A 19 -30.51 24.40 47.90
C PHE A 19 -31.02 25.30 49.03
N THR A 20 -32.33 25.55 49.09
CA THR A 20 -32.94 26.37 50.14
C THR A 20 -32.87 25.71 51.51
N ASN A 21 -32.91 24.37 51.59
CA ASN A 21 -32.67 23.62 52.82
C ASN A 21 -31.24 23.77 53.38
N CYS A 22 -30.24 24.06 52.55
CA CYS A 22 -28.88 24.36 53.00
C CYS A 22 -28.70 25.84 53.38
N TYR A 23 -29.49 26.74 52.77
CA TYR A 23 -29.43 28.19 52.99
C TYR A 23 -30.71 28.75 53.64
N LYS A 24 -31.26 28.04 54.64
CA LYS A 24 -32.58 28.35 55.24
C LYS A 24 -32.70 29.77 55.75
N HIS A 25 -31.70 30.26 56.47
CA HIS A 25 -31.73 31.61 57.05
C HIS A 25 -31.73 32.70 55.98
N PHE A 26 -31.00 32.50 54.89
CA PHE A 26 -30.97 33.44 53.76
C PHE A 26 -32.29 33.42 52.97
N HIS A 27 -32.84 32.23 52.72
CA HIS A 27 -34.14 32.07 52.08
C HIS A 27 -35.30 32.69 52.87
N GLN A 28 -35.25 32.63 54.21
CA GLN A 28 -36.25 33.26 55.08
C GLN A 28 -36.19 34.78 55.07
N LEU A 29 -35.01 35.36 54.87
CA LEU A 29 -34.80 36.80 54.80
C LEU A 29 -35.21 37.36 53.44
N ASP A 30 -34.79 36.70 52.35
CA ASP A 30 -35.12 37.10 50.99
C ASP A 30 -35.25 35.88 50.05
N PRO A 31 -36.48 35.35 49.87
CA PRO A 31 -36.70 34.19 49.01
C PRO A 31 -36.55 34.53 47.52
N GLU A 32 -36.82 35.77 47.10
CA GLU A 32 -36.69 36.19 45.70
C GLU A 32 -35.23 36.22 45.28
N VAL A 33 -34.36 36.82 46.11
CA VAL A 33 -32.91 36.82 45.86
C VAL A 33 -32.34 35.41 45.92
N THR A 34 -32.78 34.58 46.87
CA THR A 34 -32.33 33.18 46.96
C THR A 34 -32.67 32.39 45.69
N LYS A 35 -33.88 32.58 45.15
CA LYS A 35 -34.29 31.98 43.88
C LYS A 35 -33.45 32.49 42.72
N TRP A 36 -33.25 33.80 42.64
CA TRP A 36 -32.44 34.41 41.58
C TRP A 36 -30.99 33.90 41.60
N VAL A 37 -30.36 33.78 42.77
CA VAL A 37 -28.99 33.24 42.91
C VAL A 37 -28.94 31.78 42.45
N TYR A 38 -29.90 30.96 42.85
CA TYR A 38 -29.97 29.57 42.40
C TYR A 38 -30.11 29.48 40.88
N ASP A 39 -31.05 30.22 40.29
CA ASP A 39 -31.28 30.22 38.85
C ASP A 39 -30.02 30.67 38.09
N LYS A 40 -29.31 31.68 38.60
CA LYS A 40 -28.02 32.14 38.06
C LYS A 40 -26.94 31.08 38.16
N PHE A 41 -26.80 30.42 39.30
CA PHE A 41 -25.83 29.35 39.49
C PHE A 41 -26.08 28.20 38.52
N VAL A 42 -27.33 27.72 38.42
CA VAL A 42 -27.67 26.62 37.51
C VAL A 42 -27.42 27.01 36.06
N ALA A 43 -27.85 28.20 35.64
CA ALA A 43 -27.65 28.68 34.28
C ALA A 43 -26.15 28.79 33.94
N GLN A 44 -25.35 29.40 34.83
CA GLN A 44 -23.92 29.56 34.61
C GLN A 44 -23.19 28.22 34.57
N LEU A 45 -23.52 27.29 35.47
CA LEU A 45 -22.91 25.96 35.48
C LEU A 45 -23.25 25.17 34.21
N GLN A 46 -24.51 25.19 33.78
CA GLN A 46 -24.91 24.49 32.56
C GLN A 46 -24.28 25.10 31.30
N THR A 47 -24.16 26.42 31.24
CA THR A 47 -23.48 27.12 30.15
C THR A 47 -21.99 26.79 30.14
N SER A 48 -21.32 26.89 31.28
CA SER A 48 -19.89 26.55 31.40
C SER A 48 -19.61 25.10 30.99
N ILE A 49 -20.43 24.13 31.39
CA ILE A 49 -20.26 22.73 30.94
C ILE A 49 -20.46 22.59 29.42
N ARG A 50 -21.47 23.28 28.85
CA ARG A 50 -21.72 23.22 27.40
C ARG A 50 -20.61 23.89 26.59
N GLU A 51 -20.10 25.01 27.07
CA GLU A 51 -18.96 25.71 26.48
C GLU A 51 -17.72 24.82 26.52
N GLU A 52 -17.38 24.25 27.69
CA GLU A 52 -16.25 23.32 27.83
C GLU A 52 -16.35 22.12 26.87
N ILE A 53 -17.53 21.49 26.76
CA ILE A 53 -17.74 20.39 25.81
C ILE A 53 -17.58 20.88 24.37
N SER A 54 -18.05 22.09 24.05
CA SER A 54 -17.93 22.65 22.70
C SER A 54 -16.47 22.96 22.37
N GLU A 55 -15.72 23.51 23.32
CA GLU A 55 -14.29 23.76 23.21
C GLU A 55 -13.51 22.46 22.97
N ILE A 56 -13.76 21.40 23.75
CA ILE A 56 -13.14 20.08 23.55
C ILE A 56 -13.50 19.50 22.18
N LYS A 57 -14.75 19.67 21.72
CA LYS A 57 -15.19 19.22 20.40
C LYS A 57 -14.46 19.95 19.28
N GLU A 58 -14.27 21.26 19.42
CA GLU A 58 -13.59 22.10 18.43
C GLU A 58 -12.07 21.84 18.42
N GLU A 59 -11.41 21.84 19.59
CA GLU A 59 -9.97 21.57 19.73
C GLU A 59 -9.61 20.18 19.19
N GLY A 60 -10.39 19.17 19.55
CA GLY A 60 -10.20 17.79 19.09
C GLY A 60 -10.69 17.54 17.65
N ASN A 61 -11.29 18.54 16.99
CA ASN A 61 -11.97 18.38 15.70
C ASN A 61 -12.89 17.14 15.68
N LEU A 62 -13.59 16.91 16.80
CA LEU A 62 -14.29 15.65 17.07
C LEU A 62 -15.43 15.41 16.08
N GLU A 63 -16.10 16.46 15.61
CA GLU A 63 -17.16 16.31 14.63
C GLU A 63 -16.65 15.69 13.32
N ALA A 64 -15.51 16.16 12.79
CA ALA A 64 -14.95 15.60 11.57
C ALA A 64 -14.47 14.16 11.76
N VAL A 65 -13.81 13.86 12.88
CA VAL A 65 -13.30 12.53 13.19
C VAL A 65 -14.44 11.52 13.39
N LEU A 66 -15.48 11.88 14.14
CA LEU A 66 -16.63 11.01 14.40
C LEU A 66 -17.47 10.81 13.12
N ASN A 67 -17.68 11.86 12.32
CA ASN A 67 -18.34 11.71 11.02
C ASN A 67 -17.55 10.79 10.06
N SER A 68 -16.22 10.88 10.09
CA SER A 68 -15.34 9.98 9.32
C SER A 68 -15.43 8.53 9.82
N LEU A 69 -15.47 8.33 11.14
CA LEU A 69 -15.65 7.03 11.76
C LEU A 69 -17.00 6.41 11.39
N ASP A 70 -18.10 7.19 11.44
CA ASP A 70 -19.43 6.74 11.03
C ASP A 70 -19.41 6.26 9.58
N LYS A 71 -18.75 7.00 8.68
CA LYS A 71 -18.57 6.58 7.28
C LYS A 71 -17.83 5.25 7.15
N ILE A 72 -16.73 5.06 7.89
CA ILE A 72 -15.95 3.80 7.89
C ILE A 72 -16.80 2.64 8.40
N VAL A 73 -17.61 2.87 9.44
CA VAL A 73 -18.53 1.85 9.98
C VAL A 73 -19.57 1.47 8.94
N GLU A 74 -20.19 2.44 8.26
CA GLU A 74 -21.15 2.17 7.18
C GLU A 74 -20.54 1.38 6.02
N GLU A 75 -19.33 1.76 5.57
CA GLU A 75 -18.60 1.03 4.51
C GLU A 75 -18.24 -0.40 4.94
N GLY A 76 -17.92 -0.59 6.22
CA GLY A 76 -17.50 -1.88 6.78
C GLY A 76 -18.64 -2.89 7.03
N LYS A 77 -19.92 -2.46 7.04
CA LYS A 77 -21.07 -3.34 7.36
C LYS A 77 -21.20 -4.56 6.45
N ALA A 78 -20.67 -4.49 5.22
CA ALA A 78 -20.69 -5.61 4.27
C ALA A 78 -19.76 -6.76 4.69
N HIS A 79 -18.78 -6.52 5.56
CA HIS A 79 -17.80 -7.50 5.99
C HIS A 79 -18.22 -8.07 7.36
N GLY A 80 -18.76 -9.31 7.36
CA GLY A 80 -19.20 -9.99 8.58
C GLY A 80 -18.08 -10.68 9.38
N GLU A 81 -16.88 -10.74 8.83
CA GLU A 81 -15.72 -11.36 9.48
C GLU A 81 -14.98 -10.36 10.39
N PRO A 82 -14.35 -10.83 11.48
CA PRO A 82 -13.50 -9.98 12.30
C PRO A 82 -12.38 -9.35 11.46
N ALA A 83 -12.37 -8.02 11.37
CA ALA A 83 -11.30 -7.30 10.71
C ALA A 83 -9.96 -7.55 11.42
N TRP A 84 -8.87 -7.52 10.63
CA TRP A 84 -7.51 -7.66 11.15
C TRP A 84 -7.21 -6.65 12.27
N ARG A 85 -6.40 -7.06 13.25
CA ARG A 85 -5.91 -6.22 14.34
C ARG A 85 -4.40 -6.38 14.43
N PRO A 86 -3.66 -5.31 14.79
CA PRO A 86 -2.22 -5.38 15.01
C PRO A 86 -1.90 -6.51 16.00
N SER A 87 -0.96 -7.36 15.62
CA SER A 87 -0.56 -8.50 16.45
C SER A 87 0.34 -8.09 17.62
N GLY A 88 0.88 -6.86 17.58
CA GLY A 88 1.88 -6.36 18.52
C GLY A 88 3.30 -6.74 18.13
N ILE A 89 3.49 -7.42 16.99
CA ILE A 89 4.80 -7.79 16.43
C ILE A 89 5.00 -6.94 15.17
N PRO A 90 5.84 -5.88 15.22
CA PRO A 90 6.00 -4.94 14.12
C PRO A 90 6.38 -5.60 12.81
N GLU A 91 7.26 -6.61 12.83
CA GLU A 91 7.72 -7.30 11.62
C GLU A 91 6.55 -7.99 10.90
N LYS A 92 5.66 -8.62 11.67
CA LYS A 92 4.49 -9.33 11.14
C LYS A 92 3.46 -8.35 10.58
N ASP A 93 3.21 -7.27 11.31
CA ASP A 93 2.21 -6.27 10.94
C ASP A 93 2.67 -5.47 9.70
N LEU A 94 3.97 -5.21 9.58
CA LEU A 94 4.57 -4.53 8.43
C LEU A 94 4.55 -5.37 7.15
N CYS A 95 4.69 -6.70 7.27
CA CYS A 95 4.66 -7.61 6.11
C CYS A 95 3.41 -7.41 5.24
N SER A 96 2.24 -7.24 5.87
CA SER A 96 0.98 -7.04 5.14
C SER A 96 0.97 -5.76 4.31
N VAL A 97 1.54 -4.69 4.85
CA VAL A 97 1.61 -3.38 4.19
C VAL A 97 2.64 -3.40 3.05
N MET A 98 3.77 -4.08 3.25
CA MET A 98 4.85 -4.13 2.26
C MET A 98 4.62 -5.12 1.11
N ALA A 99 3.80 -6.16 1.34
CA ALA A 99 3.51 -7.20 0.37
C ALA A 99 3.17 -6.70 -1.06
N PRO A 100 2.25 -5.74 -1.27
CA PRO A 100 1.92 -5.28 -2.62
C PRO A 100 3.12 -4.70 -3.39
N TYR A 101 3.99 -3.95 -2.72
CA TYR A 101 5.17 -3.36 -3.34
C TYR A 101 6.19 -4.42 -3.76
N PHE A 102 6.46 -5.39 -2.89
CA PHE A 102 7.37 -6.49 -3.21
C PHE A 102 6.83 -7.39 -4.32
N LEU A 103 5.51 -7.64 -4.35
CA LEU A 103 4.87 -8.37 -5.43
C LEU A 103 5.00 -7.61 -6.76
N GLN A 104 4.77 -6.29 -6.78
CA GLN A 104 4.95 -5.46 -7.97
C GLN A 104 6.41 -5.48 -8.47
N GLN A 105 7.37 -5.35 -7.55
CA GLN A 105 8.80 -5.40 -7.88
C GLN A 105 9.18 -6.77 -8.46
N ARG A 106 8.77 -7.86 -7.80
CA ARG A 106 9.00 -9.23 -8.26
C ARG A 106 8.45 -9.44 -9.68
N ASN A 107 7.20 -9.04 -9.91
CA ASN A 107 6.54 -9.21 -11.22
C ASN A 107 7.29 -8.44 -12.32
N THR A 108 7.72 -7.21 -12.03
CA THR A 108 8.50 -6.38 -12.95
C THR A 108 9.84 -7.02 -13.30
N LEU A 109 10.56 -7.51 -12.29
CA LEU A 109 11.84 -8.20 -12.50
C LEU A 109 11.66 -9.49 -13.29
N CYS A 110 10.65 -10.29 -12.96
CA CYS A 110 10.34 -11.53 -13.66
C CYS A 110 10.08 -11.28 -15.15
N HIS A 111 9.29 -10.27 -15.48
CA HIS A 111 9.04 -9.88 -16.88
C HIS A 111 10.34 -9.47 -17.61
N ARG A 112 11.22 -8.71 -16.94
CA ARG A 112 12.51 -8.31 -17.51
C ARG A 112 13.42 -9.50 -17.76
N VAL A 113 13.48 -10.45 -16.83
CA VAL A 113 14.27 -11.67 -16.96
C VAL A 113 13.77 -12.51 -18.14
N GLN A 114 12.46 -12.78 -18.20
CA GLN A 114 11.85 -13.54 -19.30
C GLN A 114 12.11 -12.90 -20.67
N LYS A 115 12.01 -11.57 -20.75
CA LYS A 115 12.32 -10.82 -21.98
C LYS A 115 13.77 -10.98 -22.40
N GLN A 116 14.70 -11.00 -21.44
CA GLN A 116 16.12 -11.16 -21.74
C GLN A 116 16.45 -12.61 -22.12
N GLU A 117 15.85 -13.59 -21.44
CA GLU A 117 16.00 -15.01 -21.76
C GLU A 117 15.52 -15.32 -23.18
N ALA A 118 14.36 -14.81 -23.59
CA ALA A 118 13.84 -14.98 -24.94
C ALA A 118 14.79 -14.41 -26.01
N LYS A 119 15.34 -13.21 -25.79
CA LYS A 119 16.33 -12.60 -26.68
C LYS A 119 17.64 -13.39 -26.72
N ASN A 120 18.10 -13.87 -25.58
CA ASN A 120 19.31 -14.67 -25.51
C ASN A 120 19.15 -15.98 -26.28
N GLN A 121 17.97 -16.60 -26.21
CA GLN A 121 17.66 -17.81 -26.97
C GLN A 121 17.71 -17.53 -28.48
N GLU A 122 17.04 -16.47 -28.94
CA GLU A 122 17.07 -16.06 -30.35
C GLU A 122 18.50 -15.78 -30.84
N LEU A 123 19.31 -15.08 -30.05
CA LEU A 123 20.71 -14.82 -30.36
C LEU A 123 21.55 -16.09 -30.38
N ALA A 124 21.32 -17.02 -29.45
CA ALA A 124 22.02 -18.31 -29.42
C ALA A 124 21.72 -19.13 -30.68
N ASP A 125 20.46 -19.16 -31.12
CA ASP A 125 20.04 -19.84 -32.34
C ASP A 125 20.68 -19.21 -33.58
N ALA A 126 20.75 -17.87 -33.65
CA ALA A 126 21.44 -17.15 -34.71
C ALA A 126 22.95 -17.44 -34.73
N VAL A 127 23.60 -17.52 -33.56
CA VAL A 127 25.02 -17.90 -33.46
C VAL A 127 25.24 -19.33 -33.93
N LEU A 128 24.36 -20.28 -33.58
CA LEU A 128 24.46 -21.66 -34.04
C LEU A 128 24.24 -21.78 -35.55
N ALA A 129 23.33 -21.00 -36.13
CA ALA A 129 23.16 -20.92 -37.58
C ALA A 129 24.41 -20.34 -38.27
N GLY A 130 24.97 -19.24 -37.73
CA GLY A 130 26.20 -18.64 -38.25
C GLY A 130 27.41 -19.58 -38.17
N ARG A 131 27.56 -20.33 -37.07
CA ARG A 131 28.63 -21.33 -36.94
C ARG A 131 28.54 -22.42 -38.01
N ARG A 132 27.33 -22.94 -38.29
CA ARG A 132 27.10 -23.93 -39.35
C ARG A 132 27.48 -23.38 -40.73
N GLN A 133 27.09 -22.15 -41.04
CA GLN A 133 27.45 -21.51 -42.31
C GLN A 133 28.96 -21.34 -42.48
N VAL A 134 29.68 -20.97 -41.41
CA VAL A 134 31.14 -20.87 -41.44
C VAL A 134 31.79 -22.24 -41.66
N GLU A 135 31.28 -23.27 -41.01
CA GLU A 135 31.78 -24.65 -41.17
C GLU A 135 31.60 -25.16 -42.61
N GLU A 136 30.42 -24.94 -43.20
CA GLU A 136 30.17 -25.28 -44.61
C GLU A 136 31.12 -24.53 -45.55
N MET A 137 31.32 -23.23 -45.32
CA MET A 137 32.23 -22.43 -46.14
C MET A 137 33.69 -22.89 -46.01
N GLN A 138 34.11 -23.29 -44.81
CA GLN A 138 35.44 -23.88 -44.60
C GLN A 138 35.61 -25.19 -45.38
N GLN A 139 34.60 -26.07 -45.37
CA GLN A 139 34.63 -27.32 -46.14
C GLN A 139 34.73 -27.05 -47.65
N GLN A 140 33.98 -26.08 -48.17
CA GLN A 140 34.05 -25.69 -49.59
C GLN A 140 35.45 -25.16 -49.96
N VAL A 141 36.01 -24.26 -49.15
CA VAL A 141 37.37 -23.74 -49.36
C VAL A 141 38.40 -24.87 -49.35
N GLN A 142 38.26 -25.83 -48.43
CA GLN A 142 39.17 -26.97 -48.33
C GLN A 142 39.04 -27.90 -49.55
N ALA A 143 37.83 -28.18 -50.01
CA ALA A 143 37.59 -28.98 -51.22
C ALA A 143 38.18 -28.31 -52.47
N LEU A 144 37.98 -26.99 -52.64
CA LEU A 144 38.60 -26.22 -53.72
C LEU A 144 40.12 -26.32 -53.66
N ARG A 145 40.72 -26.15 -52.47
CA ARG A 145 42.17 -26.26 -52.29
C ARG A 145 42.69 -27.64 -52.68
N GLN A 146 42.00 -28.70 -52.28
CA GLN A 146 42.36 -30.07 -52.64
C GLN A 146 42.25 -30.32 -54.14
N ALA A 147 41.20 -29.81 -54.80
CA ALA A 147 41.04 -29.90 -56.25
C ALA A 147 42.19 -29.20 -56.99
N TRP A 148 42.57 -27.99 -56.56
CA TRP A 148 43.73 -27.28 -57.11
C TRP A 148 45.05 -28.04 -56.90
N GLN A 149 45.25 -28.65 -55.73
CA GLN A 149 46.43 -29.47 -55.46
C GLN A 149 46.49 -30.72 -56.34
N ALA A 150 45.35 -31.37 -56.59
CA ALA A 150 45.28 -32.53 -57.48
C ALA A 150 45.64 -32.15 -58.93
N LEU A 151 45.03 -31.08 -59.46
CA LEU A 151 45.34 -30.57 -60.80
C LEU A 151 46.82 -30.22 -60.97
N HIS A 152 47.43 -29.61 -59.94
CA HIS A 152 48.85 -29.28 -59.96
C HIS A 152 49.75 -30.52 -59.99
N LYS A 153 49.37 -31.59 -59.26
CA LYS A 153 50.10 -32.88 -59.33
C LYS A 153 50.01 -33.51 -60.71
N GLU A 154 48.82 -33.56 -61.31
CA GLU A 154 48.61 -34.07 -62.67
C GLU A 154 49.45 -33.28 -63.70
N GLN A 155 49.49 -31.95 -63.59
CA GLN A 155 50.39 -31.13 -64.43
C GLN A 155 51.86 -31.50 -64.25
N THR A 156 52.30 -31.70 -63.01
CA THR A 156 53.70 -32.04 -62.70
C THR A 156 54.06 -33.42 -63.26
N GLU A 157 53.15 -34.39 -63.13
CA GLU A 157 53.30 -35.74 -63.71
C GLU A 157 53.34 -35.69 -65.24
N LEU A 158 52.44 -34.96 -65.89
CA LEU A 158 52.46 -34.77 -67.34
C LEU A 158 53.77 -34.13 -67.83
N LEU A 159 54.27 -33.11 -67.13
CA LEU A 159 55.56 -32.48 -67.44
C LEU A 159 56.73 -33.45 -67.25
N SER A 160 56.66 -34.37 -66.29
CA SER A 160 57.67 -35.42 -66.10
C SER A 160 57.65 -36.47 -67.21
N VAL A 161 56.48 -36.81 -67.76
CA VAL A 161 56.32 -37.74 -68.90
C VAL A 161 56.79 -37.11 -70.21
N LEU A 162 56.54 -35.81 -70.39
CA LEU A 162 56.98 -35.04 -71.57
C LEU A 162 58.48 -34.72 -71.55
N ARG A 163 59.13 -34.78 -70.38
CA ARG A 163 60.58 -34.69 -70.26
C ARG A 163 61.18 -36.08 -70.52
N ALA A 164 61.60 -36.33 -71.75
CA ALA A 164 62.31 -37.56 -72.13
C ALA A 164 63.57 -37.76 -71.26
N PRO A 165 63.95 -39.02 -70.93
CA PRO A 165 65.25 -39.29 -70.34
C PRO A 165 66.33 -39.05 -71.41
N GLU A 166 67.39 -38.32 -71.06
CA GLU A 166 68.67 -38.44 -71.77
C GLU A 166 69.39 -39.73 -71.37
#